data_AF-A0A1V4PQ33-F1
#
_entry.id   AF-A0A1V4PQ33-F1
#
_cell.length_a   1.000
_cell.length_b   1.000
_cell.length_c   1.000
_cell.angle_alpha   90.00
_cell.angle_beta   90.00
_cell.angle_gamma   90.00
#
_symmetry.space_group_name_H-M   'P 1'
#
loop_
_entity.id
_entity.type
_entity.pdbx_description
1 polymer ?
#
loop_
_entity_poly.entity_id
_entity_poly.type
_entity_poly.pdbx_seq_one_letter_code
_entity_poly.pdbx_strand_id
1 'polypeptide(L)'
;MRKSLAAAFGAAAAAVLAASPVHAEPAPDPHMPNMQSGYCPGGGMGSQISLAYCDGVPYPDGSFWHTIQYGAPMIGHPYGLLSPGLQCVVGGGPVPQPAPPGGCGGAVPPPPP
;
A
#
# COMPACT_ATOMS: atom_id res chain seq x y z
N MET A 1 -30.14 -28.04 -45.56
CA MET A 1 -28.88 -27.92 -44.80
C MET A 1 -28.28 -26.52 -44.95
N ARG A 2 -28.75 -25.50 -44.21
CA ARG A 2 -28.16 -24.14 -44.25
C ARG A 2 -28.19 -23.40 -42.90
N LYS A 3 -28.56 -24.08 -41.80
CA LYS A 3 -28.68 -23.46 -40.47
C LYS A 3 -27.49 -23.74 -39.53
N SER A 4 -26.53 -24.57 -39.94
CA SER A 4 -25.50 -25.10 -39.04
C SER A 4 -24.18 -24.30 -39.02
N LEU A 5 -23.99 -23.33 -39.92
CA LEU A 5 -22.72 -22.57 -40.01
C LEU A 5 -22.69 -21.29 -39.18
N ALA A 6 -23.85 -20.72 -38.82
CA ALA A 6 -23.91 -19.46 -38.07
C ALA A 6 -23.56 -19.64 -36.57
N ALA A 7 -23.75 -20.83 -36.01
CA ALA A 7 -23.54 -21.07 -34.58
C ALA A 7 -22.06 -21.24 -34.19
N ALA A 8 -21.20 -21.67 -35.13
CA ALA A 8 -19.80 -21.96 -34.84
C ALA A 8 -18.92 -20.69 -34.75
N PHE A 9 -19.25 -19.64 -35.50
CA PHE A 9 -18.49 -18.38 -35.49
C PHE A 9 -18.81 -17.47 -34.29
N GLY A 10 -20.00 -17.59 -33.70
CA GLY A 10 -20.37 -16.80 -32.51
C GLY A 10 -19.64 -17.23 -31.25
N ALA A 11 -19.31 -18.51 -31.12
CA ALA A 11 -18.69 -19.06 -29.91
C ALA A 11 -17.19 -18.73 -29.78
N ALA A 12 -16.47 -18.59 -30.90
CA ALA A 12 -15.03 -18.31 -30.86
C ALA A 12 -14.71 -16.84 -30.53
N ALA A 13 -15.58 -15.89 -30.89
CA ALA A 13 -15.37 -14.46 -30.61
C ALA A 13 -15.60 -14.09 -29.12
N ALA A 14 -16.41 -14.86 -28.40
CA ALA A 14 -16.70 -14.60 -26.98
C ALA A 14 -15.53 -14.99 -26.04
N ALA A 15 -14.65 -15.89 -26.46
CA ALA A 15 -13.56 -16.38 -25.63
C ALA A 15 -12.40 -15.38 -25.46
N VAL A 16 -12.21 -14.46 -26.41
CA VAL A 16 -11.08 -13.51 -26.40
C VAL A 16 -11.36 -12.27 -25.55
N LEU A 17 -12.64 -11.97 -25.29
CA LEU A 17 -13.05 -10.80 -24.49
C LEU A 17 -13.02 -11.07 -22.97
N ALA A 18 -12.86 -12.33 -22.54
CA ALA A 18 -12.87 -12.71 -21.14
C ALA A 18 -11.48 -12.65 -20.47
N ALA A 19 -10.40 -12.42 -21.23
CA ALA A 19 -9.06 -12.24 -20.69
C ALA A 19 -8.79 -10.77 -20.36
N SER A 20 -9.60 -10.20 -19.46
CA SER A 20 -9.15 -9.00 -18.75
C SER A 20 -8.03 -9.46 -17.81
N PRO A 21 -6.81 -8.91 -17.88
CA PRO A 21 -5.88 -9.04 -16.77
C PRO A 21 -6.56 -8.33 -15.60
N VAL A 22 -7.23 -9.10 -14.74
CA VAL A 22 -7.51 -8.67 -13.39
C VAL A 22 -6.13 -8.49 -12.78
N HIS A 23 -5.63 -7.26 -12.85
CA HIS A 23 -4.65 -6.76 -11.90
C HIS A 23 -5.35 -6.88 -10.56
N ALA A 24 -5.20 -8.04 -9.92
CA ALA A 24 -5.58 -8.18 -8.52
C ALA A 24 -4.73 -7.14 -7.79
N GLU A 25 -5.38 -6.07 -7.34
CA GLU A 25 -4.72 -5.14 -6.43
C GLU A 25 -4.15 -6.00 -5.30
N PRO A 26 -2.83 -5.89 -5.01
CA PRO A 26 -2.24 -6.65 -3.92
C PRO A 26 -3.12 -6.50 -2.70
N ALA A 27 -3.45 -7.64 -2.06
CA ALA A 27 -4.24 -7.61 -0.84
C ALA A 27 -3.64 -6.58 0.12
N PRO A 28 -4.47 -5.76 0.80
CA PRO A 28 -3.97 -4.71 1.69
C PRO A 28 -2.93 -5.28 2.63
N ASP A 29 -1.75 -4.67 2.65
CA ASP A 29 -0.64 -5.19 3.43
C ASP A 29 -1.03 -5.24 4.92
N PRO A 30 -1.03 -6.44 5.56
CA PRO A 30 -1.49 -6.58 6.94
C PRO A 30 -0.57 -5.87 7.95
N HIS A 31 0.65 -5.51 7.54
CA HIS A 31 1.61 -4.76 8.33
C HIS A 31 1.35 -3.25 8.29
N MET A 32 0.48 -2.76 7.40
CA MET A 32 0.31 -1.32 7.17
C MET A 32 -0.56 -0.66 8.27
N PRO A 33 -0.09 0.44 8.89
CA PRO A 33 -0.87 1.18 9.86
C PRO A 33 -1.96 2.01 9.18
N ASN A 34 -2.97 2.41 9.96
CA ASN A 34 -3.97 3.39 9.55
C ASN A 34 -4.14 4.43 10.65
N MET A 35 -3.38 5.53 10.54
CA MET A 35 -3.42 6.63 11.50
C MET A 35 -4.80 7.32 11.55
N GLN A 36 -5.54 7.35 10.45
CA GLN A 36 -6.86 7.99 10.40
C GLN A 36 -7.89 7.23 11.25
N SER A 37 -7.77 5.90 11.31
CA SER A 37 -8.59 5.05 12.18
C SER A 37 -7.96 4.82 13.57
N GLY A 38 -6.80 5.44 13.87
CA GLY A 38 -6.05 5.18 15.10
C GLY A 38 -5.45 3.78 15.20
N TYR A 39 -5.36 3.04 14.08
CA TYR A 39 -4.78 1.71 14.04
C TYR A 39 -3.26 1.78 13.88
N CYS A 40 -2.55 1.70 15.00
CA CYS A 40 -1.08 1.78 15.08
C CYS A 40 -0.52 0.52 15.75
N PRO A 41 -0.57 -0.65 15.07
CA PRO A 41 -0.25 -1.94 15.69
C PRO A 41 1.23 -2.09 16.08
N GLY A 42 2.13 -1.34 15.46
CA GLY A 42 3.55 -1.25 15.83
C GLY A 42 3.84 -0.28 16.97
N GLY A 43 2.84 0.50 17.40
CA GLY A 43 2.98 1.53 18.43
C GLY A 43 2.83 2.95 17.86
N GLY A 44 2.83 3.92 18.78
CA GLY A 44 2.62 5.34 18.49
C GLY A 44 1.32 5.89 19.07
N MET A 45 1.13 7.19 18.87
CA MET A 45 -0.08 7.91 19.24
C MET A 45 -0.80 8.32 17.95
N GLY A 46 -1.83 7.57 17.56
CA GLY A 46 -2.76 8.02 16.54
C GLY A 46 -3.53 9.24 17.05
N SER A 47 -3.14 10.45 16.64
CA SER A 47 -3.82 11.69 17.03
C SER A 47 -3.87 12.67 15.87
N GLN A 48 -5.04 13.25 15.65
CA GLN A 48 -5.44 13.91 14.40
C GLN A 48 -5.15 15.42 14.38
N ILE A 49 -4.45 15.99 15.37
CA ILE A 49 -4.33 17.46 15.52
C ILE A 49 -2.93 17.95 15.89
N SER A 50 -1.95 17.06 16.12
CA SER A 50 -0.58 17.44 16.53
C SER A 50 0.44 16.35 16.22
N LEU A 51 1.74 16.66 16.32
CA LEU A 51 2.89 15.77 16.10
C LEU A 51 2.62 14.35 16.62
N ALA A 52 2.26 13.46 15.71
CA ALA A 52 1.84 12.10 15.99
C ALA A 52 2.56 11.16 15.04
N TYR A 53 2.81 9.93 15.49
CA TYR A 53 3.31 8.87 14.64
C TYR A 53 2.50 7.60 14.86
N CYS A 54 2.48 6.76 13.84
CA CYS A 54 1.73 5.51 13.79
C CYS A 54 2.55 4.48 13.04
N ASP A 55 2.93 3.42 13.75
CA ASP A 55 3.78 2.37 13.23
C ASP A 55 2.95 1.12 12.89
N GLY A 56 3.36 0.46 11.82
CA GLY A 56 2.87 -0.82 11.37
C GLY A 56 3.52 -1.99 12.11
N VAL A 57 2.99 -3.19 11.89
CA VAL A 57 3.62 -4.41 12.42
C VAL A 57 4.96 -4.61 11.71
N PRO A 58 6.09 -4.82 12.41
CA PRO A 58 7.35 -5.09 11.74
C PRO A 58 7.31 -6.38 10.92
N TYR A 59 7.98 -6.36 9.78
CA TYR A 59 8.26 -7.56 8.99
C TYR A 59 9.41 -8.36 9.61
N PRO A 60 9.63 -9.62 9.19
CA PRO A 60 10.74 -10.45 9.69
C PRO A 60 12.13 -9.84 9.48
N ASP A 61 12.29 -8.96 8.50
CA ASP A 61 13.54 -8.23 8.23
C ASP A 61 13.73 -6.99 9.13
N GLY A 62 12.78 -6.73 10.04
CA GLY A 62 12.79 -5.59 10.96
C GLY A 62 12.37 -4.26 10.33
N SER A 63 12.05 -4.23 9.03
CA SER A 63 11.42 -3.07 8.41
C SER A 63 9.97 -2.94 8.86
N PHE A 64 9.41 -1.74 8.78
CA PHE A 64 8.00 -1.50 9.08
C PHE A 64 7.50 -0.25 8.36
N TRP A 65 6.18 -0.19 8.20
CA TRP A 65 5.50 1.00 7.70
C TRP A 65 5.36 2.03 8.81
N HIS A 66 5.75 3.27 8.54
CA HIS A 66 5.76 4.37 9.48
C HIS A 66 5.06 5.57 8.89
N THR A 67 4.15 6.17 9.65
CA THR A 67 3.53 7.45 9.29
C THR A 67 3.75 8.44 10.41
N ILE A 68 4.20 9.64 10.06
CA ILE A 68 4.14 10.80 10.94
C ILE A 68 3.07 11.74 10.42
N GLN A 69 2.37 12.41 11.32
CA GLN A 69 1.48 13.52 11.06
C GLN A 69 2.11 14.84 11.53
N TYR A 70 2.33 15.75 10.58
CA TYR A 70 2.76 17.12 10.83
C TYR A 70 1.60 18.08 10.55
N GLY A 71 0.92 18.50 11.63
CA GLY A 71 -0.20 19.44 11.57
C GLY A 71 -1.57 18.76 11.39
N ALA A 72 -2.59 19.55 11.07
CA ALA A 72 -3.95 19.05 10.87
C ALA A 72 -4.10 18.37 9.49
N PRO A 73 -4.91 17.30 9.38
CA PRO A 73 -5.19 16.64 8.12
C PRO A 73 -5.97 17.59 7.20
N MET A 74 -5.64 17.58 5.91
CA MET A 74 -6.31 18.37 4.88
C MET A 74 -6.74 17.47 3.72
N ILE A 75 -7.68 17.92 2.89
CA ILE A 75 -8.07 17.20 1.67
C ILE A 75 -6.81 16.98 0.80
N GLY A 76 -6.53 15.72 0.44
CA GLY A 76 -5.33 15.33 -0.31
C GLY A 76 -4.06 15.16 0.54
N HIS A 77 -4.09 15.56 1.81
CA HIS A 77 -2.96 15.46 2.75
C HIS A 77 -3.44 14.88 4.09
N PRO A 78 -3.74 13.57 4.14
CA PRO A 78 -4.35 12.94 5.32
C PRO A 78 -3.46 13.02 6.57
N TYR A 79 -2.17 13.23 6.42
CA TYR A 79 -1.22 13.34 7.53
C TYR A 79 -0.73 14.79 7.76
N GLY A 80 -1.34 15.78 7.10
CA GLY A 80 -0.93 17.17 7.13
C GLY A 80 0.01 17.54 5.97
N LEU A 81 0.11 18.85 5.70
CA LEU A 81 0.81 19.39 4.52
C LEU A 81 2.32 19.10 4.50
N LEU A 82 2.93 18.93 5.67
CA LEU A 82 4.36 18.73 5.82
C LEU A 82 4.73 17.26 6.04
N SER A 83 3.75 16.36 6.07
CA SER A 83 4.02 14.95 6.29
C SER A 83 4.67 14.28 5.11
N PRO A 84 5.70 13.43 5.34
CA PRO A 84 6.27 12.60 4.28
C PRO A 84 5.29 11.53 3.79
N GLY A 85 4.19 11.33 4.52
CA GLY A 85 3.22 10.27 4.28
C GLY A 85 3.63 8.95 4.91
N LEU A 86 3.13 7.87 4.31
CA LEU A 86 3.49 6.52 4.66
C LEU A 86 4.90 6.22 4.13
N GLN A 87 5.81 5.83 5.02
CA GLN A 87 7.21 5.56 4.73
C GLN A 87 7.54 4.11 5.09
N CYS A 88 8.36 3.46 4.27
CA CYS A 88 8.96 2.18 4.63
C CYS A 88 10.34 2.41 5.28
N VAL A 89 10.50 2.01 6.54
CA VAL A 89 11.64 2.40 7.35
C VAL A 89 12.21 1.26 8.19
N VAL A 90 13.42 1.46 8.72
CA VAL A 90 14.08 0.62 9.74
C VAL A 90 14.53 1.48 10.92
N GLY A 91 14.49 0.91 12.13
CA GLY A 91 14.77 1.63 13.38
C GLY A 91 13.60 2.51 13.84
N GLY A 92 13.52 2.82 15.14
CA GLY A 92 12.41 3.55 15.76
C GLY A 92 12.77 4.96 16.24
N GLY A 93 11.83 5.90 16.18
CA GLY A 93 11.99 7.29 16.62
C GLY A 93 11.28 8.29 15.69
N PRO A 94 11.36 9.61 15.97
CA PRO A 94 10.70 10.65 15.17
C PRO A 94 11.35 10.87 13.77
N VAL A 95 12.55 10.35 13.54
CA VAL A 95 13.24 10.41 12.23
C VAL A 95 13.86 9.03 11.93
N PRO A 96 13.05 8.06 11.49
CA PRO A 96 13.54 6.73 11.17
C PRO A 96 14.32 6.70 9.85
N GLN A 97 15.17 5.70 9.67
CA GLN A 97 15.98 5.56 8.45
C GLN A 97 15.19 4.80 7.37
N PRO A 98 15.34 5.14 6.08
CA PRO A 98 14.72 4.36 5.00
C PRO A 98 15.11 2.88 5.08
N ALA A 99 14.16 1.98 4.83
CA ALA A 99 14.47 0.56 4.79
C ALA A 99 15.38 0.22 3.59
N PRO A 100 16.24 -0.81 3.70
CA PRO A 100 17.05 -1.26 2.59
C PRO A 100 16.18 -1.86 1.47
N PRO A 101 16.73 -2.04 0.25
CA PRO A 101 16.07 -2.77 -0.82
C PRO A 101 15.55 -4.14 -0.36
N GLY A 102 14.32 -4.48 -0.75
CA GLY A 102 13.62 -5.66 -0.24
C GLY A 102 12.82 -5.43 1.06
N GLY A 103 12.99 -4.29 1.70
CA GLY A 103 12.24 -3.87 2.88
C GLY A 103 10.74 -3.65 2.64
N CYS A 104 9.98 -3.60 3.74
CA CYS A 104 8.53 -3.58 3.85
C CYS A 104 7.84 -4.51 2.85
N GLY A 105 8.02 -5.81 3.07
CA GLY A 105 7.39 -6.84 2.25
C GLY A 105 7.88 -6.87 0.79
N GLY A 106 9.05 -6.30 0.50
CA GLY A 106 9.59 -6.20 -0.86
C GLY A 106 9.14 -4.96 -1.63
N ALA A 107 8.48 -4.00 -0.99
CA ALA A 107 8.04 -2.77 -1.63
C ALA A 107 9.21 -1.82 -1.99
N VAL A 108 10.34 -1.91 -1.30
CA VAL A 108 11.53 -1.09 -1.60
C VAL A 108 12.29 -1.69 -2.80
N PRO A 109 12.38 -0.98 -3.94
CA PRO A 109 13.04 -1.50 -5.13
C PRO A 109 14.56 -1.60 -4.98
N PRO A 110 15.24 -2.48 -5.74
CA PRO A 110 16.69 -2.50 -5.83
C PRO A 110 17.24 -1.19 -6.41
N PRO A 111 18.49 -0.81 -6.09
CA PRO A 111 19.14 0.33 -6.71
C PRO A 111 19.24 0.11 -8.24
N PRO A 112 19.20 1.19 -9.04
CA PRO A 112 19.47 1.10 -10.47
C PRO A 112 20.84 0.47 -10.75
N PRO A 113 21.00 -0.29 -11.84
CA PRO A 113 22.27 -0.88 -12.25
C PRO A 113 23.31 0.15 -12.68
#